data_AF-A0AA38P2B6-F1
#
_entry.id   AF-A0AA38P2B6-F1
#
_cell.length_a   1.000
_cell.length_b   1.000
_cell.length_c   1.000
_cell.angle_alpha   90.00
_cell.angle_beta   90.00
_cell.angle_gamma   90.00
#
_symmetry.space_group_name_H-M   'P 1'
#
loop_
_entity.id
_entity.type
_entity.pdbx_description
1 polymer ?
#
loop_
_entity_poly.entity_id
_entity_poly.type
_entity_poly.pdbx_seq_one_letter_code
_entity_poly.pdbx_strand_id
1 'polypeptide(L)'
;MRSPTIGTARGKKRKLVINGVEENDVRAVQAVRIWCESFGEVKKFERRDNGSLVVDWRSKNVNDMVCRVQANVFIKGAGSVALSWIQS
;
A
#
# COMPACT_ATOMS: atom_id res chain seq x y z
N MET A 1 12.33 30.28 -25.98
CA MET A 1 12.83 29.06 -25.30
C MET A 1 12.40 29.12 -23.84
N ARG A 2 11.42 28.33 -23.42
CA ARG A 2 11.00 28.26 -22.01
C ARG A 2 11.42 26.90 -21.49
N SER A 3 12.55 26.87 -20.79
CA SER A 3 12.95 25.73 -19.97
C SER A 3 11.84 25.47 -18.97
N PRO A 4 11.21 24.28 -18.94
CA PRO A 4 10.41 23.93 -17.78
C PRO A 4 11.40 23.64 -16.67
N THR A 5 11.53 24.59 -15.75
CA THR A 5 12.01 24.27 -14.41
C THR A 5 11.20 23.08 -13.94
N ILE A 6 11.85 21.93 -13.82
CA ILE A 6 11.36 20.77 -13.08
C ILE A 6 11.29 21.26 -11.64
N GLY A 7 10.26 22.04 -11.34
CA GLY A 7 9.75 22.13 -9.99
C GLY A 7 9.47 20.68 -9.65
N THR A 8 10.23 20.15 -8.71
CA THR A 8 9.98 18.86 -8.10
C THR A 8 8.57 18.97 -7.53
N ALA A 9 7.56 18.66 -8.34
CA ALA A 9 6.20 18.47 -7.87
C ALA A 9 6.39 17.55 -6.69
N ARG A 10 6.04 17.99 -5.47
CA ARG A 10 6.16 17.18 -4.26
C ARG A 10 5.34 15.93 -4.54
N GLY A 11 6.01 14.91 -5.08
CA GLY A 11 5.32 13.89 -5.86
C GLY A 11 4.33 13.24 -4.94
N LYS A 12 3.04 13.37 -5.28
CA LYS A 12 1.92 12.80 -4.55
C LYS A 12 2.31 11.40 -4.10
N LYS A 13 2.22 11.17 -2.79
CA LYS A 13 2.79 9.97 -2.17
C LYS A 13 1.92 8.79 -2.60
N ARG A 14 2.53 7.77 -3.18
CA ARG A 14 1.83 6.55 -3.53
C ARG A 14 1.46 5.83 -2.24
N LYS A 15 0.23 5.33 -2.13
CA LYS A 15 -0.22 4.49 -1.02
C LYS A 15 -0.56 3.12 -1.58
N LEU A 16 -0.19 2.06 -0.87
CA LEU A 16 -0.52 0.71 -1.29
C LEU A 16 -2.00 0.46 -1.02
N VAL A 17 -2.66 -0.20 -1.96
CA VAL A 17 -4.02 -0.70 -1.84
C VAL A 17 -3.98 -2.22 -1.95
N ILE A 18 -4.57 -2.91 -0.99
CA ILE A 18 -4.64 -4.36 -0.91
C ILE A 18 -6.10 -4.76 -1.01
N ASN A 19 -6.41 -5.60 -1.99
CA ASN A 19 -7.74 -6.13 -2.25
C ASN A 19 -7.75 -7.64 -2.05
N GLY A 20 -8.92 -8.19 -1.74
CA GLY A 20 -9.09 -9.65 -1.52
C GLY A 20 -8.94 -10.10 -0.06
N VAL A 21 -9.03 -9.17 0.90
CA VAL A 21 -9.06 -9.50 2.33
C VAL A 21 -10.50 -9.37 2.83
N GLU A 22 -11.12 -10.48 3.25
CA GLU A 22 -12.46 -10.46 3.84
C GLU A 22 -12.50 -9.58 5.10
N GLU A 23 -13.63 -8.88 5.32
CA GLU A 23 -13.77 -7.97 6.46
C GLU A 23 -13.91 -8.70 7.79
N ASN A 24 -14.58 -9.86 7.76
CA ASN A 24 -14.83 -10.68 8.94
C ASN A 24 -13.59 -11.50 9.34
N ASP A 25 -12.58 -11.59 8.46
CA ASP A 25 -11.36 -12.33 8.74
C ASP A 25 -10.31 -11.43 9.40
N VAL A 26 -10.49 -11.23 10.70
CA VAL A 26 -9.60 -10.44 11.55
C VAL A 26 -8.16 -10.97 11.49
N ARG A 27 -7.99 -12.29 11.33
CA ARG A 27 -6.68 -12.94 11.21
C ARG A 27 -6.01 -12.57 9.90
N ALA A 28 -6.76 -12.55 8.81
CA ALA A 28 -6.26 -12.10 7.50
C ALA A 28 -5.83 -10.63 7.57
N VAL A 29 -6.64 -9.75 8.13
CA VAL A 29 -6.28 -8.32 8.29
C VAL A 29 -5.02 -8.15 9.13
N GLN A 30 -4.88 -8.90 10.22
CA GLN A 30 -3.68 -8.87 11.07
C GLN A 30 -2.45 -9.41 10.33
N ALA A 31 -2.59 -10.50 9.57
CA ALA A 31 -1.51 -11.07 8.75
C ALA A 31 -1.04 -10.07 7.67
N VAL A 32 -1.97 -9.37 7.01
CA VAL A 32 -1.63 -8.31 6.06
C VAL A 32 -0.90 -7.14 6.73
N ARG A 33 -1.31 -6.75 7.94
CA ARG A 33 -0.62 -5.70 8.70
C ARG A 33 0.83 -6.11 9.02
N ILE A 34 1.04 -7.31 9.55
CA ILE A 34 2.39 -7.84 9.84
C ILE A 34 3.22 -7.92 8.56
N TRP A 35 2.63 -8.37 7.46
CA TRP A 35 3.29 -8.41 6.15
C TRP A 35 3.73 -7.01 5.71
N CYS A 36 2.88 -5.99 5.88
CA CYS A 36 3.23 -4.59 5.57
C CYS A 36 4.35 -4.06 6.50
N GLU A 37 4.31 -4.39 7.78
CA GLU A 37 5.34 -3.99 8.76
C GLU A 37 6.72 -4.59 8.44
N SER A 38 6.77 -5.74 7.76
CA SER A 38 8.01 -6.35 7.29
C SER A 38 8.77 -5.51 6.24
N PHE A 39 8.09 -4.60 5.53
CA PHE A 39 8.75 -3.69 4.57
C PHE A 39 9.22 -2.39 5.24
N GLY A 40 8.69 -2.06 6.42
CA GLY A 40 9.04 -0.86 7.17
C GLY A 40 7.92 -0.42 8.12
N GLU A 41 8.18 0.63 8.88
CA GLU A 41 7.20 1.18 9.84
C GLU A 41 5.95 1.71 9.13
N VAL A 42 4.80 1.08 9.40
CA VAL A 42 3.51 1.49 8.88
C VAL A 42 3.03 2.72 9.65
N LYS A 43 2.85 3.83 8.94
CA LYS A 43 2.33 5.09 9.51
C LYS A 43 0.81 5.06 9.61
N LYS A 44 0.15 4.50 8.59
CA LYS A 44 -1.31 4.45 8.52
C LYS A 44 -1.76 3.15 7.85
N PHE A 45 -2.74 2.50 8.47
CA PHE A 45 -3.38 1.30 7.97
C PHE A 45 -4.89 1.50 8.10
N GLU A 46 -5.57 1.71 6.98
CA GLU A 46 -7.00 2.04 6.96
C GLU A 46 -7.75 1.10 6.05
N ARG A 47 -8.92 0.66 6.48
CA ARG A 47 -9.86 -0.02 5.60
C ARG A 47 -10.77 1.03 4.96
N ARG A 48 -10.96 0.91 3.66
CA ARG A 48 -11.90 1.72 2.88
C ARG A 48 -13.27 1.04 2.88
N ASP A 49 -14.31 1.84 2.67
CA ASP A 49 -15.72 1.39 2.63
C ASP A 49 -15.98 0.38 1.50
N ASN A 50 -15.14 0.36 0.47
CA ASN A 50 -15.17 -0.63 -0.60
C ASN A 50 -14.54 -1.99 -0.21
N GLY A 51 -14.07 -2.14 1.02
CA GLY A 51 -13.41 -3.35 1.52
C GLY A 51 -11.90 -3.42 1.24
N SER A 52 -11.32 -2.48 0.51
CA SER A 52 -9.87 -2.44 0.27
C SER A 52 -9.12 -1.93 1.50
N LEU A 53 -7.91 -2.45 1.73
CA LEU A 53 -7.00 -1.93 2.75
C LEU A 53 -6.02 -0.96 2.11
N VAL A 54 -5.87 0.23 2.68
CA VAL A 54 -4.93 1.26 2.24
C VAL A 54 -3.84 1.41 3.28
N VAL A 55 -2.59 1.26 2.84
CA VAL A 55 -1.42 1.28 3.70
C VAL A 55 -0.47 2.41 3.28
N ASP A 56 -0.01 3.15 4.28
CA ASP A 56 0.99 4.20 4.16
C ASP A 56 2.14 3.94 5.14
N TRP A 57 3.38 3.90 4.65
CA TRP A 57 4.57 3.77 5.50
C TRP A 57 5.12 5.13 5.89
N ARG A 58 5.86 5.20 6.99
CA ARG A 58 6.52 6.44 7.40
C ARG A 58 7.57 6.88 6.37
N SER A 59 8.28 5.92 5.77
CA SER A 59 9.28 6.18 4.73
C SER A 59 8.66 6.23 3.34
N LYS A 60 8.87 7.34 2.62
CA LYS A 60 8.43 7.48 1.23
C LYS A 60 9.08 6.45 0.30
N ASN A 61 10.33 6.08 0.57
CA ASN A 61 11.05 5.11 -0.25
C ASN A 61 10.41 3.71 -0.20
N VAL A 62 9.88 3.33 0.97
CA VAL A 62 9.13 2.07 1.12
C VAL A 62 7.84 2.12 0.31
N ASN A 63 7.06 3.22 0.40
CA ASN A 63 5.87 3.38 -0.42
C ASN A 63 6.19 3.24 -1.92
N ASP A 64 7.22 3.94 -2.42
CA ASP A 64 7.60 3.87 -3.84
C ASP A 64 8.07 2.47 -4.25
N MET A 65 8.80 1.75 -3.38
CA MET A 65 9.24 0.38 -3.64
C MET A 65 8.07 -0.60 -3.69
N VAL A 66 7.21 -0.63 -2.67
CA VAL A 66 6.11 -1.59 -2.58
C VAL A 66 5.03 -1.29 -3.62
N CYS A 67 4.74 -0.01 -3.90
CA CYS A 67 3.79 0.39 -4.93
C CYS A 67 4.26 0.08 -6.37
N ARG A 68 5.55 -0.24 -6.60
CA ARG A 68 5.99 -0.72 -7.92
C ARG A 68 5.51 -2.14 -8.19
N VAL A 69 5.19 -2.90 -7.15
CA VAL A 69 4.68 -4.26 -7.27
C VAL A 69 3.17 -4.21 -7.47
N GLN A 70 2.74 -4.28 -8.74
CA GLN A 70 1.36 -4.56 -9.11
C GLN A 70 1.25 -6.04 -9.45
N ALA A 71 0.79 -6.83 -8.47
CA ALA A 71 0.70 -8.28 -8.62
C ALA A 71 -0.29 -8.86 -7.62
N ASN A 72 -0.69 -10.11 -7.87
CA ASN A 72 -1.33 -10.94 -6.88
C ASN A 72 -0.23 -11.64 -6.06
N VAL A 73 -0.27 -11.47 -4.74
CA VAL A 73 0.66 -12.12 -3.82
C VAL A 73 -0.12 -13.01 -2.86
N PHE A 74 0.48 -14.13 -2.50
CA PHE A 74 -0.06 -14.98 -1.45
C PHE A 74 0.54 -14.58 -0.11
N ILE A 75 -0.30 -14.03 0.78
CA ILE A 75 0.10 -13.69 2.15
C ILE A 75 -0.34 -14.85 3.05
N LYS A 76 0.63 -15.48 3.72
CA LYS A 76 0.35 -16.56 4.68
C LYS A 76 -0.57 -16.03 5.78
N GLY A 77 -1.75 -16.63 5.92
CA GLY A 77 -2.77 -16.23 6.89
C GLY A 77 -3.81 -15.23 6.36
N ALA A 78 -3.59 -14.61 5.20
CA ALA A 78 -4.59 -13.77 4.53
C ALA A 78 -5.05 -14.30 3.15
N GLY A 79 -4.31 -15.26 2.57
CA GLY A 79 -4.63 -15.82 1.26
C GLY A 79 -4.06 -15.00 0.11
N SER A 80 -4.65 -15.18 -1.08
CA SER A 80 -4.26 -14.45 -2.29
C SER A 80 -4.85 -13.05 -2.28
N VAL A 81 -4.00 -12.04 -2.23
CA VAL A 81 -4.40 -10.63 -2.28
C VAL A 81 -3.86 -9.95 -3.53
N ALA A 82 -4.63 -8.99 -4.05
CA ALA A 82 -4.21 -8.17 -5.18
C ALA A 82 -3.62 -6.85 -4.67
N LEU A 83 -2.37 -6.58 -5.02
CA LEU A 83 -1.65 -5.35 -4.70
C LEU A 83 -1.81 -4.33 -5.83
N SER A 84 -2.22 -3.12 -5.47
CA SER A 84 -2.34 -1.97 -6.36
C SER A 84 -1.95 -0.71 -5.60
N TRP A 85 -1.92 0.45 -6.24
CA TRP A 85 -1.53 1.69 -5.59
C TRP A 85 -2.40 2.85 -6.04
N ILE A 86 -2.53 3.85 -5.17
CA ILE A 86 -3.18 5.12 -5.46
C ILE A 86 -2.21 6.26 -5.21
N GLN A 87 -2.31 7.31 -6.00
CA GLN A 87 -1.50 8.51 -5.85
C GLN A 87 -2.32 9.58 -5.10
N SER A 88 -1.91 9.91 -3.86
CA SER A 88 -2.62 10.83 -2.96
C SER A 88 -1.83 12.10 -2.70
#